data_AF-A0A1W6ZAQ3-F1
#
_entry.id   AF-A0A1W6ZAQ3-F1
#
_cell.length_a   1.000
_cell.length_b   1.000
_cell.length_c   1.000
_cell.angle_alpha   90.00
_cell.angle_beta   90.00
_cell.angle_gamma   90.00
#
_symmetry.space_group_name_H-M   'P 1'
#
loop_
_entity.id
_entity.type
_entity.pdbx_description
1 polymer ?
#
loop_
_entity_poly.entity_id
_entity_poly.type
_entity_poly.pdbx_seq_one_letter_code
_entity_poly.pdbx_strand_id
1 'polypeptide(L)'
;MAACSIAMALLAACASAPPAGPGYYRVKDGDTLTRIAREAGQTVDEIVRWNGLSSPDRIEKGQLLRVQPPGDGPGADRTASGPAKSSSKPRRTATAPDAPATPVRGISLVWPAQGRMASGYNGSSSKGITIANDAGTPVISAAAGTVEYASNGLRGYGNLVIVRHAGGFLSIYAHNRKLLVKQGQSVSQGQRIAEMGNTDAKAVGLYFELRQNGKPVNPLGALPKR
;
A
#
# COMPACT_ATOMS: atom_id res chain seq x y z
N MET A 1 31.39 59.76 -39.47
CA MET A 1 31.19 59.80 -38.00
C MET A 1 29.87 59.13 -37.71
N ALA A 2 29.95 58.06 -36.93
CA ALA A 2 28.92 57.04 -36.77
C ALA A 2 28.06 57.26 -35.51
N ALA A 3 26.97 56.49 -35.48
CA ALA A 3 26.19 56.05 -34.32
C ALA A 3 25.10 56.99 -33.75
N CYS A 4 23.89 56.81 -34.27
CA CYS A 4 22.65 56.86 -33.50
C CYS A 4 22.39 55.41 -33.00
N SER A 5 22.26 55.19 -31.70
CA SER A 5 21.92 53.87 -31.14
C SER A 5 21.25 54.03 -29.78
N ILE A 6 19.92 53.92 -29.75
CA ILE A 6 19.14 53.57 -28.55
C ILE A 6 18.00 52.63 -28.96
N ALA A 7 17.83 51.58 -28.14
CA ALA A 7 16.71 50.65 -27.99
C ALA A 7 16.56 49.47 -28.97
N MET A 8 16.82 48.26 -28.46
CA MET A 8 15.91 47.10 -28.54
C MET A 8 16.40 46.06 -27.52
N ALA A 9 15.67 45.93 -26.40
CA ALA A 9 14.59 44.96 -26.23
C ALA A 9 15.12 43.53 -26.03
N LEU A 10 15.04 43.09 -24.78
CA LEU A 10 15.18 41.70 -24.35
C LEU A 10 14.22 40.82 -25.17
N LEU A 11 14.74 40.05 -26.12
CA LEU A 11 14.08 38.81 -26.52
C LEU A 11 14.57 37.70 -25.60
N ALA A 12 13.86 37.54 -24.49
CA ALA A 12 13.76 36.25 -23.84
C ALA A 12 13.14 35.29 -24.86
N ALA A 13 13.98 34.49 -25.50
CA ALA A 13 13.53 33.43 -26.38
C ALA A 13 12.73 32.43 -25.56
N CYS A 14 11.41 32.53 -25.66
CA CYS A 14 10.46 31.52 -25.24
C CYS A 14 10.81 30.20 -25.93
N ALA A 15 11.50 29.32 -25.22
CA ALA A 15 11.53 27.91 -25.56
C ALA A 15 10.18 27.30 -25.11
N SER A 16 9.10 27.63 -25.83
CA SER A 16 7.85 26.87 -25.76
C SER A 16 8.11 25.52 -26.39
N ALA A 17 8.49 24.59 -25.53
CA ALA A 17 8.66 23.19 -25.86
C ALA A 17 7.37 22.60 -26.47
N PRO A 18 7.49 21.56 -27.33
CA PRO A 18 6.39 21.06 -28.13
C PRO A 18 5.18 20.63 -27.29
N PRO A 19 3.96 20.78 -27.83
CA PRO A 19 2.75 20.38 -27.12
C PRO A 19 2.83 18.90 -26.78
N ALA A 20 2.58 18.58 -25.52
CA ALA A 20 2.45 17.21 -25.08
C ALA A 20 1.33 16.56 -25.93
N GLY A 21 1.67 15.51 -26.68
CA GLY A 21 0.70 14.80 -27.52
C GLY A 21 -0.49 14.29 -26.70
N PRO A 22 -1.61 13.91 -27.34
CA PRO A 22 -2.77 13.37 -26.63
C PRO A 22 -2.33 12.25 -25.69
N GLY A 23 -2.63 12.42 -24.40
CA GLY A 23 -2.25 11.49 -23.33
C GLY A 23 -0.95 11.77 -22.59
N TYR A 24 -0.30 12.91 -22.84
CA TYR A 24 0.87 13.36 -22.09
C TYR A 24 0.65 14.77 -21.50
N TYR A 25 1.27 15.04 -20.34
CA TYR A 25 1.21 16.30 -19.61
C TYR A 25 2.63 16.75 -19.25
N ARG A 26 2.97 18.02 -19.50
CA ARG A 26 4.27 18.59 -19.13
C ARG A 26 4.17 19.26 -17.76
N VAL A 27 4.93 18.77 -16.79
CA VAL A 27 4.97 19.27 -15.42
C VAL A 27 5.36 20.76 -15.39
N LYS A 28 4.52 21.60 -14.80
CA LYS A 28 4.77 23.04 -14.61
C LYS A 28 5.32 23.31 -13.21
N ASP A 29 5.80 24.54 -13.02
CA ASP A 29 6.30 25.00 -11.72
C ASP A 29 5.19 24.92 -10.66
N GLY A 30 5.45 24.21 -9.55
CA GLY A 30 4.48 24.00 -8.48
C GLY A 30 3.48 22.86 -8.70
N ASP A 31 3.59 22.09 -9.79
CA ASP A 31 2.77 20.91 -10.01
C ASP A 31 3.10 19.74 -9.08
N THR A 32 2.06 19.04 -8.64
CA THR A 32 2.17 17.77 -7.91
C THR A 32 1.45 16.69 -8.70
N LEU A 33 1.90 15.44 -8.62
CA LEU A 33 1.21 14.34 -9.29
C LEU A 33 -0.26 14.26 -8.89
N THR A 34 -0.60 14.61 -7.65
CA THR A 34 -1.98 14.67 -7.15
C THR A 34 -2.84 15.65 -7.94
N ARG A 35 -2.30 16.83 -8.31
CA ARG A 35 -3.04 17.83 -9.10
C ARG A 35 -3.16 17.38 -10.55
N ILE A 36 -2.07 16.91 -11.14
CA ILE A 36 -2.03 16.44 -12.53
C ILE A 36 -2.97 15.23 -12.72
N ALA A 37 -2.97 14.29 -11.78
CA ALA A 37 -3.84 13.13 -11.78
C ALA A 37 -5.32 13.53 -11.78
N ARG A 38 -5.70 14.46 -10.89
CA ARG A 38 -7.06 14.97 -10.79
C ARG A 38 -7.50 15.66 -12.09
N GLU A 39 -6.63 16.45 -12.70
CA GLU A 39 -6.91 17.16 -13.95
C GLU A 39 -7.05 16.21 -15.15
N ALA A 40 -6.25 15.14 -15.19
CA ALA A 40 -6.33 14.09 -16.19
C ALA A 40 -7.45 13.05 -15.94
N GLY A 41 -8.15 13.15 -14.80
CA GLY A 41 -9.16 12.17 -14.39
C GLY A 41 -8.59 10.78 -14.06
N GLN A 42 -7.31 10.71 -13.68
CA GLN A 42 -6.59 9.48 -13.36
C GLN A 42 -6.16 9.47 -11.88
N THR A 43 -5.68 8.32 -11.40
CA THR A 43 -5.06 8.24 -10.09
C THR A 43 -3.55 8.52 -10.16
N VAL A 44 -3.00 9.02 -9.04
CA VAL A 44 -1.55 9.23 -8.90
C VAL A 44 -0.80 7.92 -9.14
N ASP A 45 -1.31 6.81 -8.62
CA ASP A 45 -0.71 5.50 -8.76
C ASP A 45 -0.65 5.03 -10.22
N GLU A 46 -1.69 5.31 -11.02
CA GLU A 46 -1.70 5.00 -12.46
C GLU A 46 -0.65 5.82 -13.22
N ILE A 47 -0.56 7.12 -12.95
CA ILE A 47 0.45 7.99 -13.57
C ILE A 47 1.86 7.57 -13.15
N VAL A 48 2.08 7.25 -11.87
CA VAL A 48 3.36 6.73 -11.36
C VAL A 48 3.74 5.45 -12.09
N ARG A 49 2.80 4.52 -12.26
CA ARG A 49 3.02 3.25 -12.97
C ARG A 49 3.33 3.44 -14.44
N TRP A 50 2.59 4.31 -15.14
CA TRP A 50 2.78 4.58 -16.55
C TRP A 50 4.09 5.30 -16.88
N ASN A 51 4.63 6.03 -15.90
CA ASN A 51 5.87 6.78 -16.04
C ASN A 51 7.06 6.13 -15.31
N GLY A 52 6.88 4.96 -14.71
CA GLY A 52 7.93 4.26 -13.97
C GLY A 52 8.52 5.09 -12.83
N LEU A 53 7.73 5.98 -12.21
CA LEU A 53 8.22 6.86 -11.15
C LEU A 53 8.41 6.06 -9.85
N SER A 54 9.58 6.20 -9.23
CA SER A 54 9.85 5.54 -7.95
C SER A 54 9.19 6.23 -6.75
N SER A 55 8.72 7.47 -6.93
CA SER A 55 8.05 8.25 -5.88
C SER A 55 7.15 9.33 -6.48
N PRO A 56 5.94 9.55 -5.95
CA PRO A 56 5.02 10.57 -6.47
C PRO A 56 5.51 12.02 -6.38
N ASP A 57 6.43 12.28 -5.45
CA ASP A 57 6.96 13.62 -5.15
C ASP A 57 8.24 13.95 -5.94
N ARG A 58 8.75 13.01 -6.73
CA ARG A 58 9.93 13.21 -7.60
C ARG A 58 9.51 13.52 -9.02
N ILE A 59 8.75 14.58 -9.20
CA ILE A 59 8.47 15.12 -10.53
C ILE A 59 9.21 16.43 -10.71
N GLU A 60 9.90 16.57 -11.83
CA GLU A 60 10.77 17.72 -12.12
C GLU A 60 10.09 18.67 -13.12
N LYS A 61 10.40 19.96 -13.00
CA LYS A 61 9.87 21.00 -13.89
C LYS A 61 10.24 20.69 -15.35
N GLY A 62 9.22 20.68 -16.21
CA GLY A 62 9.41 20.40 -17.64
C GLY A 62 9.44 18.90 -17.98
N GLN A 63 9.32 18.00 -17.01
CA GLN A 63 9.18 16.57 -17.23
C GLN A 63 7.88 16.26 -17.96
N LEU A 64 7.95 15.42 -18.99
CA LEU A 64 6.78 14.95 -19.72
C LEU A 64 6.27 13.66 -19.06
N LEU A 65 5.04 13.69 -18.57
CA LEU A 65 4.37 12.57 -17.93
C LEU A 65 3.26 12.04 -18.80
N ARG A 66 3.19 10.72 -18.97
CA ARG A 66 2.03 10.04 -19.51
C ARG A 66 0.89 10.10 -18.51
N VAL A 67 -0.24 10.67 -18.91
CA VAL A 67 -1.43 10.83 -18.06
C VAL A 67 -2.66 10.12 -18.61
N GLN A 68 -2.48 9.29 -19.65
CA GLN A 68 -3.50 8.39 -20.18
C GLN A 68 -2.95 6.95 -20.30
N PRO A 69 -3.82 5.94 -20.17
CA PRO A 69 -3.39 4.55 -20.30
C PRO A 69 -2.78 4.25 -21.68
N PRO A 70 -1.70 3.47 -21.75
CA PRO A 70 -1.17 3.00 -23.02
C PRO A 70 -2.11 1.94 -23.61
N GLY A 71 -2.95 2.34 -24.58
CA GLY A 71 -3.72 1.42 -25.44
C GLY A 71 -4.95 0.77 -24.79
N ASP A 72 -5.98 1.58 -24.53
CA ASP A 72 -7.33 1.50 -25.12
C ASP A 72 -8.16 2.63 -24.48
N GLY A 73 -8.84 3.39 -25.33
CA GLY A 73 -9.55 4.61 -24.95
C GLY A 73 -10.76 4.38 -24.02
N PRO A 74 -11.42 5.47 -23.60
CA PRO A 74 -12.37 5.50 -22.49
C PRO A 74 -13.74 4.95 -22.90
N GLY A 75 -14.35 4.14 -22.03
CA GLY A 75 -15.71 3.67 -22.20
C GLY A 75 -16.37 3.42 -20.85
N ALA A 76 -17.20 4.37 -20.43
CA ALA A 76 -18.24 4.11 -19.45
C ALA A 76 -19.13 2.96 -19.94
N ASP A 77 -19.53 2.06 -19.05
CA ASP A 77 -20.98 1.88 -18.90
C ASP A 77 -21.38 1.33 -17.53
N ARG A 78 -22.42 1.95 -16.99
CA ARG A 78 -23.32 1.31 -16.04
C ARG A 78 -24.12 0.28 -16.83
N THR A 79 -24.49 -0.85 -16.23
CA THR A 79 -25.89 -1.32 -16.10
C THR A 79 -25.89 -2.67 -15.40
N ALA A 80 -26.98 -2.89 -14.66
CA ALA A 80 -27.20 -3.85 -13.60
C ALA A 80 -27.50 -5.30 -14.04
N SER A 81 -27.48 -6.15 -13.01
CA SER A 81 -28.36 -7.30 -12.74
C SER A 81 -28.38 -8.50 -13.68
N GLY A 82 -28.03 -9.65 -13.08
CA GLY A 82 -28.49 -10.98 -13.52
C GLY A 82 -27.67 -12.10 -12.87
N PRO A 83 -28.22 -12.91 -11.94
CA PRO A 83 -27.46 -13.90 -11.20
C PRO A 83 -27.44 -15.24 -11.94
N ALA A 84 -26.27 -15.89 -12.02
CA ALA A 84 -26.20 -17.33 -12.26
C ALA A 84 -24.95 -17.92 -11.59
N LYS A 85 -25.23 -18.84 -10.67
CA LYS A 85 -24.26 -19.72 -10.03
C LYS A 85 -23.49 -20.50 -11.11
N SER A 86 -22.16 -20.50 -11.02
CA SER A 86 -21.38 -21.68 -11.39
C SER A 86 -20.02 -21.65 -10.70
N SER A 87 -19.83 -22.69 -9.91
CA SER A 87 -18.61 -23.13 -9.28
C SER A 87 -17.45 -23.14 -10.29
N SER A 88 -16.44 -22.31 -10.06
CA SER A 88 -15.08 -22.65 -10.46
C SER A 88 -14.13 -22.09 -9.41
N LYS A 89 -13.52 -23.01 -8.66
CA LYS A 89 -12.40 -22.76 -7.75
C LYS A 89 -11.35 -21.92 -8.48
N PRO A 90 -11.05 -20.67 -8.08
CA PRO A 90 -9.99 -19.92 -8.73
C PRO A 90 -8.65 -20.44 -8.25
N ARG A 91 -8.02 -21.15 -9.17
CA ARG A 91 -6.59 -21.43 -9.27
C ARG A 91 -5.77 -20.21 -8.84
N ARG A 92 -4.85 -20.45 -7.89
CA ARG A 92 -3.76 -19.55 -7.49
C ARG A 92 -3.12 -18.92 -8.74
N THR A 93 -3.14 -17.59 -8.81
CA THR A 93 -2.08 -16.80 -9.44
C THR A 93 -1.42 -16.00 -8.33
N ALA A 94 -0.44 -16.66 -7.69
CA ALA A 94 0.55 -15.97 -6.90
C ALA A 94 1.47 -15.21 -7.86
N THR A 95 1.54 -13.90 -7.71
CA THR A 95 2.71 -13.14 -8.16
C THR A 95 3.00 -12.12 -7.07
N ALA A 96 3.54 -12.62 -5.95
CA ALA A 96 4.30 -11.78 -5.04
C ALA A 96 5.75 -11.80 -5.53
N PRO A 97 6.46 -10.65 -5.60
CA PRO A 97 7.88 -10.63 -5.89
C PRO A 97 8.64 -11.39 -4.81
N ASP A 98 9.29 -12.49 -5.21
CA ASP A 98 10.22 -13.28 -4.40
C ASP A 98 11.50 -12.48 -4.17
N ALA A 99 11.51 -11.63 -3.13
CA ALA A 99 12.74 -11.29 -2.44
C ALA A 99 12.86 -12.24 -1.23
N PRO A 100 13.91 -13.06 -1.13
CA PRO A 100 14.04 -14.01 -0.02
C PRO A 100 14.12 -13.22 1.29
N ALA A 101 13.09 -13.37 2.12
CA ALA A 101 13.10 -12.79 3.45
C ALA A 101 14.18 -13.49 4.29
N THR A 102 15.08 -12.71 4.90
CA THR A 102 16.08 -13.23 5.83
C THR A 102 15.39 -14.01 6.95
N PRO A 103 15.78 -15.26 7.24
CA PRO A 103 15.16 -16.05 8.31
C PRO A 103 15.21 -15.33 9.65
N VAL A 104 14.06 -15.20 10.31
CA VAL A 104 13.96 -14.67 11.67
C VAL A 104 14.03 -15.86 12.63
N ARG A 105 15.02 -15.86 13.52
CA ARG A 105 15.26 -16.96 14.47
C ARG A 105 14.56 -16.72 15.81
N GLY A 106 14.21 -17.80 16.51
CA GLY A 106 13.65 -17.72 17.87
C GLY A 106 12.13 -17.55 17.93
N ILE A 107 11.44 -17.59 16.79
CA ILE A 107 9.98 -17.64 16.72
C ILE A 107 9.54 -18.43 15.48
N SER A 108 8.44 -19.17 15.60
CA SER A 108 7.78 -19.83 14.47
C SER A 108 6.35 -19.31 14.39
N LEU A 109 6.01 -18.68 13.26
CA LEU A 109 4.69 -18.09 13.06
C LEU A 109 3.82 -18.99 12.19
N VAL A 110 2.51 -18.86 12.35
CA VAL A 110 1.52 -19.21 11.33
C VAL A 110 0.99 -17.93 10.69
N TRP A 111 0.47 -18.05 9.48
CA TRP A 111 -0.17 -16.92 8.83
C TRP A 111 -1.36 -16.40 9.64
N PRO A 112 -1.41 -15.09 9.93
CA PRO A 112 -2.40 -14.54 10.86
C PRO A 112 -3.80 -14.41 10.26
N ALA A 113 -3.92 -14.51 8.93
CA ALA A 113 -5.19 -14.57 8.22
C ALA A 113 -5.03 -15.33 6.91
N GLN A 114 -6.15 -15.77 6.35
CA GLN A 114 -6.25 -16.18 4.95
C GLN A 114 -6.40 -14.93 4.09
N GLY A 115 -5.84 -14.93 2.88
CA GLY A 115 -5.96 -13.82 1.94
C GLY A 115 -4.78 -13.73 0.98
N ARG A 116 -4.81 -12.71 0.14
CA ARG A 116 -3.73 -12.36 -0.79
C ARG A 116 -2.81 -11.31 -0.16
N MET A 117 -1.52 -11.37 -0.45
CA MET A 117 -0.60 -10.31 -0.04
C MET A 117 -0.88 -9.06 -0.88
N ALA A 118 -1.34 -7.99 -0.23
CA ALA A 118 -1.64 -6.71 -0.88
C ALA A 118 -0.45 -5.75 -0.82
N SER A 119 0.37 -5.85 0.24
CA SER A 119 1.63 -5.11 0.35
C SER A 119 2.64 -5.87 1.22
N GLY A 120 3.91 -5.64 0.96
CA GLY A 120 5.04 -6.29 1.64
C GLY A 120 5.80 -5.37 2.58
N TYR A 121 6.73 -5.97 3.33
CA TYR A 121 7.69 -5.27 4.17
C TYR A 121 8.79 -4.65 3.30
N ASN A 122 9.17 -3.40 3.56
CA ASN A 122 10.31 -2.76 2.91
C ASN A 122 11.26 -2.05 3.90
N GLY A 123 10.96 -2.07 5.20
CA GLY A 123 11.81 -1.53 6.26
C GLY A 123 11.94 -0.01 6.32
N SER A 124 11.34 0.72 5.38
CA SER A 124 11.35 2.18 5.32
C SER A 124 9.92 2.72 5.46
N SER A 125 9.14 2.67 4.38
CA SER A 125 7.74 3.15 4.35
C SER A 125 6.73 2.10 4.82
N SER A 126 7.09 0.81 4.77
CA SER A 126 6.26 -0.31 5.22
C SER A 126 7.03 -1.17 6.22
N LYS A 127 6.56 -1.14 7.48
CA LYS A 127 7.11 -1.88 8.62
C LYS A 127 6.48 -3.27 8.81
N GLY A 128 5.55 -3.65 7.93
CA GLY A 128 4.80 -4.90 8.02
C GLY A 128 4.33 -5.38 6.65
N ILE A 129 3.38 -6.30 6.64
CA ILE A 129 2.71 -6.81 5.45
C ILE A 129 1.22 -6.54 5.55
N THR A 130 0.52 -6.42 4.42
CA THR A 130 -0.95 -6.36 4.40
C THR A 130 -1.51 -7.60 3.71
N ILE A 131 -2.44 -8.28 4.38
CA ILE A 131 -3.17 -9.43 3.86
C ILE A 131 -4.60 -8.97 3.58
N ALA A 132 -4.96 -8.88 2.30
CA ALA A 132 -6.29 -8.49 1.87
C ALA A 132 -7.20 -9.72 1.75
N ASN A 133 -8.40 -9.58 2.31
CA ASN A 133 -9.51 -10.51 2.21
C ASN A 133 -10.82 -9.79 2.56
N ASP A 134 -11.93 -10.52 2.63
CA ASP A 134 -13.24 -9.97 2.97
C ASP A 134 -13.34 -9.54 4.44
N ALA A 135 -14.21 -8.56 4.71
CA ALA A 135 -14.45 -8.08 6.06
C ALA A 135 -15.10 -9.18 6.89
N GLY A 136 -14.58 -9.43 8.09
CA GLY A 136 -15.02 -10.56 8.92
C GLY A 136 -14.16 -11.81 8.78
N THR A 137 -13.21 -11.84 7.85
CA THR A 137 -12.23 -12.91 7.80
C THR A 137 -11.57 -13.09 9.17
N PRO A 138 -11.51 -14.31 9.72
CA PRO A 138 -10.86 -14.57 11.00
C PRO A 138 -9.40 -14.11 11.00
N VAL A 139 -9.04 -13.33 12.02
CA VAL A 139 -7.66 -13.00 12.34
C VAL A 139 -7.25 -13.84 13.55
N ILE A 140 -6.17 -14.59 13.41
CA ILE A 140 -5.63 -15.50 14.42
C ILE A 140 -4.29 -15.00 14.94
N SER A 141 -3.94 -15.40 16.17
CA SER A 141 -2.62 -15.14 16.73
C SER A 141 -1.57 -16.00 16.00
N ALA A 142 -0.57 -15.34 15.43
CA ALA A 142 0.49 -15.98 14.65
C ALA A 142 1.41 -16.88 15.51
N ALA A 143 1.48 -16.65 16.82
CA ALA A 143 2.20 -17.48 17.78
C ALA A 143 1.54 -17.36 19.18
N ALA A 144 1.83 -18.30 20.07
CA ALA A 144 1.35 -18.22 21.45
C ALA A 144 1.98 -17.02 22.19
N GLY A 145 1.23 -16.39 23.09
CA GLY A 145 1.71 -15.21 23.80
C GLY A 145 0.67 -14.59 24.72
N THR A 146 0.93 -13.34 25.13
CA THR A 146 0.03 -12.54 25.96
C THR A 146 -0.33 -11.25 25.23
N VAL A 147 -1.63 -10.93 25.20
CA VAL A 147 -2.13 -9.69 24.62
C VAL A 147 -1.65 -8.51 25.45
N GLU A 148 -0.78 -7.68 24.89
CA GLU A 148 -0.25 -6.47 25.53
C GLU A 148 -1.16 -5.27 25.27
N TYR A 149 -1.89 -5.27 24.16
CA TYR A 149 -2.83 -4.21 23.78
C TYR A 149 -4.01 -4.77 22.99
N ALA A 150 -5.23 -4.30 23.27
CA ALA A 150 -6.44 -4.62 22.51
C ALA A 150 -7.45 -3.48 22.60
N SER A 151 -7.33 -2.48 21.73
CA SER A 151 -8.21 -1.30 21.73
C SER A 151 -8.08 -0.49 20.42
N ASN A 152 -8.80 0.63 20.32
CA ASN A 152 -8.80 1.59 19.20
C ASN A 152 -8.13 2.94 19.58
N GLY A 153 -7.26 2.94 20.59
CA GLY A 153 -6.68 4.18 21.13
C GLY A 153 -5.46 4.69 20.36
N LEU A 154 -4.93 3.91 19.41
CA LEU A 154 -3.73 4.26 18.64
C LEU A 154 -4.11 4.69 17.22
N ARG A 155 -4.04 6.00 16.98
CA ARG A 155 -4.37 6.63 15.69
C ARG A 155 -3.57 5.98 14.55
N GLY A 156 -4.26 5.67 13.46
CA GLY A 156 -3.64 5.10 12.25
C GLY A 156 -3.49 3.58 12.29
N TYR A 157 -3.86 2.92 13.39
CA TYR A 157 -3.97 1.46 13.46
C TYR A 157 -5.43 0.97 13.55
N GLY A 158 -6.38 1.87 13.83
CA GLY A 158 -7.76 1.49 14.11
C GLY A 158 -7.84 0.49 15.27
N ASN A 159 -8.77 -0.46 15.20
CA ASN A 159 -8.81 -1.52 16.20
C ASN A 159 -7.57 -2.41 16.07
N LEU A 160 -6.78 -2.41 17.14
CA LEU A 160 -5.46 -3.00 17.17
C LEU A 160 -5.38 -4.08 18.25
N VAL A 161 -4.73 -5.19 17.92
CA VAL A 161 -4.22 -6.16 18.88
C VAL A 161 -2.69 -6.18 18.80
N ILE A 162 -2.02 -6.16 19.95
CA ILE A 162 -0.58 -6.44 20.06
C ILE A 162 -0.42 -7.66 20.96
N VAL A 163 0.30 -8.67 20.47
CA VAL A 163 0.62 -9.88 21.25
C VAL A 163 2.12 -9.93 21.50
N ARG A 164 2.51 -10.04 22.76
CA ARG A 164 3.88 -10.31 23.20
C ARG A 164 4.14 -11.80 23.23
N HIS A 165 5.26 -12.19 22.66
CA HIS A 165 5.74 -13.56 22.60
C HIS A 165 7.07 -13.72 23.36
N ALA A 166 7.54 -14.95 23.49
CA ALA A 166 8.88 -15.22 24.00
C ALA A 166 9.97 -14.59 23.10
N GLY A 167 11.20 -14.46 23.61
CA GLY A 167 12.34 -13.99 22.81
C GLY A 167 12.30 -12.51 22.41
N GLY A 168 11.50 -11.68 23.10
CA GLY A 168 11.38 -10.25 22.83
C GLY A 168 10.57 -9.91 21.58
N PHE A 169 9.75 -10.85 21.09
CA PHE A 169 8.92 -10.65 19.91
C PHE A 169 7.57 -10.03 20.24
N LEU A 170 7.12 -9.12 19.38
CA LEU A 170 5.77 -8.56 19.38
C LEU A 170 5.15 -8.75 17.99
N SER A 171 3.90 -9.20 17.93
CA SER A 171 3.10 -9.16 16.71
C SER A 171 1.96 -8.16 16.82
N ILE A 172 1.72 -7.43 15.74
CA ILE A 172 0.76 -6.33 15.64
C ILE A 172 -0.29 -6.72 14.59
N TYR A 173 -1.57 -6.59 14.94
CA TYR A 173 -2.72 -6.92 14.10
C TYR A 173 -3.63 -5.70 14.05
N ALA A 174 -3.62 -4.95 12.95
CA ALA A 174 -4.32 -3.66 12.86
C ALA A 174 -5.45 -3.67 11.82
N HIS A 175 -6.24 -2.59 11.84
CA HIS A 175 -7.39 -2.35 10.97
C HIS A 175 -8.56 -3.32 11.14
N ASN A 176 -8.64 -4.01 12.28
CA ASN A 176 -9.69 -4.99 12.54
C ASN A 176 -11.07 -4.32 12.65
N ARG A 177 -12.14 -4.99 12.24
CA ARG A 177 -13.50 -4.48 12.52
C ARG A 177 -13.98 -4.78 13.94
N LYS A 178 -13.46 -5.87 14.53
CA LYS A 178 -13.87 -6.37 15.84
C LYS A 178 -12.72 -7.07 16.54
N LEU A 179 -12.56 -6.82 17.83
CA LEU A 179 -11.60 -7.50 18.70
C LEU A 179 -12.32 -8.58 19.51
N LEU A 180 -11.72 -9.77 19.64
CA LEU A 180 -12.27 -10.92 20.36
C LEU A 180 -11.49 -11.26 21.63
N VAL A 181 -10.46 -10.46 21.92
CA VAL A 181 -9.57 -10.60 23.08
C VAL A 181 -9.43 -9.27 23.80
N LYS A 182 -8.93 -9.34 25.03
CA LYS A 182 -8.66 -8.16 25.88
C LYS A 182 -7.20 -8.13 26.32
N GLN A 183 -6.73 -6.96 26.74
CA GLN A 183 -5.40 -6.79 27.32
C GLN A 183 -5.19 -7.74 28.52
N GLY A 184 -3.99 -8.32 28.63
CA GLY A 184 -3.61 -9.29 29.65
C GLY A 184 -4.00 -10.73 29.34
N GLN A 185 -4.83 -10.98 28.32
CA GLN A 185 -5.28 -12.33 27.97
C GLN A 185 -4.13 -13.14 27.35
N SER A 186 -3.93 -14.38 27.83
CA SER A 186 -3.08 -15.36 27.17
C SER A 186 -3.78 -15.93 25.92
N VAL A 187 -3.03 -16.10 24.84
CA VAL A 187 -3.50 -16.64 23.57
C VAL A 187 -2.59 -17.74 23.07
N SER A 188 -3.17 -18.79 22.47
CA SER A 188 -2.42 -19.84 21.78
C SER A 188 -2.17 -19.49 20.31
N GLN A 189 -1.14 -20.09 19.70
CA GLN A 189 -0.96 -20.01 18.25
C GLN A 189 -2.21 -20.55 17.54
N GLY A 190 -2.69 -19.84 16.51
CA GLY A 190 -3.90 -20.21 15.78
C GLY A 190 -5.21 -19.80 16.46
N GLN A 191 -5.18 -19.32 17.71
CA GLN A 191 -6.36 -18.83 18.38
C GLN A 191 -6.91 -17.58 17.66
N ARG A 192 -8.22 -17.54 17.43
CA ARG A 192 -8.88 -16.35 16.86
C ARG A 192 -8.86 -15.20 17.85
N ILE A 193 -8.41 -14.03 17.40
CA ILE A 193 -8.22 -12.83 18.23
C ILE A 193 -9.00 -11.62 17.73
N ALA A 194 -9.35 -11.58 16.45
CA ALA A 194 -10.06 -10.47 15.84
C ALA A 194 -10.78 -10.90 14.55
N GLU A 195 -11.52 -9.96 13.97
CA GLU A 195 -12.10 -10.05 12.65
C GLU A 195 -11.54 -8.95 11.76
N MET A 196 -11.10 -9.31 10.55
CA MET A 196 -10.53 -8.38 9.58
C MET A 196 -11.53 -7.27 9.23
N GLY A 197 -11.03 -6.06 9.05
CA GLY A 197 -11.82 -4.90 8.67
C GLY A 197 -10.98 -3.87 7.92
N ASN A 198 -11.40 -2.62 8.03
CA ASN A 198 -10.73 -1.47 7.44
C ASN A 198 -10.74 -0.26 8.40
N THR A 199 -10.77 -0.46 9.71
CA THR A 199 -10.77 0.69 10.65
C THR A 199 -9.47 1.47 10.50
N ASP A 200 -9.56 2.78 10.26
CA ASP A 200 -8.43 3.65 9.91
C ASP A 200 -7.63 3.19 8.66
N ALA A 201 -8.25 2.40 7.77
CA ALA A 201 -7.67 1.97 6.50
C ALA A 201 -8.59 2.27 5.31
N LYS A 202 -7.99 2.45 4.13
CA LYS A 202 -8.73 2.72 2.88
C LYS A 202 -9.42 1.49 2.29
N ALA A 203 -8.95 0.30 2.64
CA ALA A 203 -9.44 -0.96 2.11
C ALA A 203 -9.45 -2.03 3.22
N VAL A 204 -10.25 -3.08 3.02
CA VAL A 204 -10.30 -4.21 3.95
C VAL A 204 -9.00 -5.00 3.85
N GLY A 205 -8.37 -5.20 4.99
CA GLY A 205 -7.13 -5.95 5.08
C GLY A 205 -6.58 -5.99 6.49
N LEU A 206 -5.85 -7.05 6.80
CA LEU A 206 -5.06 -7.13 8.02
C LEU A 206 -3.68 -6.53 7.75
N TYR A 207 -3.34 -5.46 8.47
CA TYR A 207 -1.95 -5.06 8.61
C TYR A 207 -1.30 -5.89 9.70
N PHE A 208 -0.23 -6.60 9.34
CA PHE A 208 0.54 -7.47 10.21
C PHE A 208 1.99 -7.03 10.28
N GLU A 209 2.48 -6.75 11.49
CA GLU A 209 3.87 -6.37 11.74
C GLU A 209 4.47 -7.27 12.81
N LEU A 210 5.74 -7.61 12.63
CA LEU A 210 6.55 -8.35 13.60
C LEU A 210 7.67 -7.43 14.08
N ARG A 211 7.85 -7.35 15.40
CA ARG A 211 8.97 -6.65 16.01
C ARG A 211 9.79 -7.59 16.87
N GLN A 212 11.10 -7.38 16.89
CA GLN A 212 12.02 -8.01 17.83
C GLN A 212 12.72 -6.91 18.63
N ASN A 213 12.59 -6.93 19.95
CA ASN A 213 13.14 -5.91 20.84
C ASN A 213 12.73 -4.49 20.43
N GLY A 214 11.46 -4.33 20.05
CA GLY A 214 10.87 -3.05 19.63
C GLY A 214 11.19 -2.62 18.19
N LYS A 215 12.11 -3.29 17.48
CA LYS A 215 12.47 -2.97 16.09
C LYS A 215 11.64 -3.80 15.10
N PRO A 216 11.08 -3.20 14.03
CA PRO A 216 10.37 -3.95 13.00
C PRO A 216 11.34 -4.87 12.25
N VAL A 217 10.89 -6.09 11.99
CA VAL A 217 11.60 -7.10 11.18
C VAL A 217 10.67 -7.64 10.12
N ASN A 218 11.21 -8.15 9.01
CA ASN A 218 10.39 -8.70 7.94
C ASN A 218 9.62 -9.95 8.43
N PRO A 219 8.28 -9.92 8.54
CA PRO A 219 7.52 -11.04 9.06
C PRO A 219 7.59 -12.29 8.17
N LEU A 220 7.87 -12.11 6.87
CA LEU A 220 8.00 -13.22 5.92
C LEU A 220 9.19 -14.13 6.24
N GLY A 221 10.18 -13.66 7.00
CA GLY A 221 11.30 -14.47 7.47
C GLY A 221 10.94 -15.45 8.61
N ALA A 222 9.76 -15.27 9.23
CA ALA A 222 9.23 -16.15 10.29
C ALA A 222 7.97 -16.91 9.87
N LEU A 223 7.39 -16.59 8.70
CA LEU A 223 6.15 -17.16 8.19
C LEU A 223 6.44 -18.35 7.25
N PRO A 224 5.53 -19.35 7.18
CA PRO A 224 5.63 -20.42 6.19
C PRO A 224 5.54 -19.88 4.77
N LYS A 225 6.27 -20.47 3.83
CA LYS A 225 6.16 -20.14 2.40
C LYS A 225 4.77 -20.51 1.85
N ARG A 226 4.26 -19.75 0.88
CA ARG A 226 2.93 -19.92 0.24
C ARG A 226 3.03 -19.92 -1.29
#